data_AF-A4S448-F1
#
_entry.id   AF-A4S448-F1
#
_cell.length_a   1.000
_cell.length_b   1.000
_cell.length_c   1.000
_cell.angle_alpha   90.00
_cell.angle_beta   90.00
_cell.angle_gamma   90.00
#
_symmetry.space_group_name_H-M   'P 1'
#
loop_
_entity.id
_entity.type
_entity.pdbx_description
1 polymer ?
#
loop_
_entity_poly.entity_id
_entity_poly.type
_entity_poly.pdbx_seq_one_letter_code
_entity_poly.pdbx_strand_id
1 'polypeptide(L)'
;MAATVPFETIDEFINALAKIELIHRLIAKHDADDRETLAPGDDFYLTPTSIQRVSPRHNRYELLFTSYKVRQPHRDAVDQLGYLGADIKLGFDAVRGTQSASLCEDNKSDRDINDAFYDKCVKRASEVLGVEYPSEWLSKYCEFVANHWPKLPYR
;
A
#
# COMPACT_ATOMS: atom_id res chain seq x y z
N MET A 1 5.56 -13.22 -0.75
CA MET A 1 6.61 -12.23 -0.43
C MET A 1 5.94 -10.90 -0.11
N ALA A 2 6.62 -9.96 0.55
CA ALA A 2 5.97 -8.76 1.07
C ALA A 2 6.60 -7.45 0.61
N ALA A 3 5.83 -6.37 0.70
CA ALA A 3 6.30 -5.00 0.67
C ALA A 3 5.87 -4.29 1.95
N THR A 4 6.65 -3.34 2.45
CA THR A 4 6.21 -2.44 3.52
C THR A 4 6.38 -0.98 3.17
N VAL A 5 5.47 -0.17 3.70
CA VAL A 5 5.53 1.29 3.66
C VAL A 5 5.38 1.81 5.09
N PRO A 6 6.31 2.62 5.62
CA PRO A 6 6.19 3.17 6.96
C PRO A 6 5.12 4.24 7.04
N PHE A 7 4.49 4.37 8.20
CA PHE A 7 3.57 5.46 8.52
C PHE A 7 3.51 5.73 10.03
N GLU A 8 3.18 6.96 10.40
CA GLU A 8 2.98 7.44 11.77
C GLU A 8 1.61 8.10 11.95
N THR A 9 0.98 8.56 10.85
CA THR A 9 -0.33 9.21 10.85
C THR A 9 -1.33 8.49 9.93
N ILE A 10 -2.62 8.81 10.08
CA ILE A 10 -3.66 8.24 9.21
C ILE A 10 -3.55 8.75 7.77
N ASP A 11 -3.12 10.01 7.57
CA ASP A 11 -2.89 10.55 6.24
C ASP A 11 -1.69 9.85 5.57
N GLU A 12 -0.63 9.55 6.31
CA GLU A 12 0.49 8.74 5.81
C GLU A 12 0.07 7.31 5.47
N PHE A 13 -0.83 6.70 6.26
CA PHE A 13 -1.41 5.39 5.94
C PHE A 13 -2.19 5.43 4.62
N ILE A 14 -3.02 6.45 4.40
CA ILE A 14 -3.76 6.63 3.15
C ILE A 14 -2.79 6.83 1.98
N ASN A 15 -1.74 7.63 2.18
CA ASN A 15 -0.69 7.82 1.17
C ASN A 15 0.07 6.52 0.89
N ALA A 16 0.28 5.66 1.89
CA ALA A 16 0.91 4.36 1.70
C ALA A 16 0.07 3.44 0.81
N LEU A 17 -1.26 3.42 0.98
CA LEU A 17 -2.17 2.73 0.06
C LEU A 17 -2.06 3.31 -1.36
N ALA A 18 -2.08 4.64 -1.48
CA ALA A 18 -1.98 5.32 -2.77
C ALA A 18 -0.63 5.10 -3.49
N LYS A 19 0.48 5.00 -2.75
CA LYS A 19 1.80 4.65 -3.31
C LYS A 19 1.80 3.26 -3.95
N ILE A 20 1.12 2.29 -3.35
CA ILE A 20 1.02 0.94 -3.91
C ILE A 20 0.13 0.90 -5.15
N GLU A 21 -0.94 1.68 -5.20
CA GLU A 21 -1.71 1.89 -6.44
C GLU A 21 -0.82 2.45 -7.57
N LEU A 22 0.07 3.39 -7.28
CA LEU A 22 1.03 3.88 -8.29
C LEU A 22 2.00 2.77 -8.75
N ILE A 23 2.43 1.87 -7.84
CA ILE A 23 3.20 0.67 -8.21
C ILE A 23 2.39 -0.22 -9.16
N HIS A 24 1.11 -0.47 -8.86
CA HIS A 24 0.23 -1.28 -9.71
C HIS A 24 0.06 -0.67 -11.10
N ARG A 25 -0.18 0.63 -11.19
CA ARG A 25 -0.28 1.36 -12.48
C ARG A 25 1.02 1.31 -13.28
N LEU A 26 2.16 1.44 -12.61
CA LEU A 26 3.47 1.32 -13.24
C LEU A 26 3.70 -0.08 -13.82
N ILE A 27 3.38 -1.13 -13.06
CA ILE A 27 3.54 -2.51 -13.53
C ILE A 27 2.58 -2.78 -14.70
N ALA A 28 1.30 -2.40 -14.58
CA ALA A 28 0.31 -2.59 -15.64
C ALA A 28 0.71 -1.90 -16.95
N LYS A 29 1.26 -0.68 -16.88
CA LYS A 29 1.77 0.05 -18.05
C LYS A 29 2.87 -0.71 -18.81
N HIS A 30 3.68 -1.52 -18.12
CA HIS A 30 4.74 -2.31 -18.74
C HIS A 30 4.27 -3.68 -19.25
N ASP A 31 3.12 -4.18 -18.77
CA ASP A 31 2.60 -5.52 -19.10
C ASP A 31 1.84 -5.58 -20.44
N ALA A 32 1.69 -4.44 -21.15
CA ALA A 32 1.05 -4.30 -22.46
C ALA A 32 -0.41 -4.79 -22.56
N ASP A 33 -1.01 -5.23 -21.46
CA ASP A 33 -2.45 -5.29 -21.31
C ASP A 33 -2.96 -3.85 -21.20
N ASP A 34 -3.94 -3.45 -22.02
CA ASP A 34 -4.54 -2.10 -22.08
C ASP A 34 -5.25 -1.66 -20.76
N ARG A 35 -4.92 -2.26 -19.62
CA ARG A 35 -5.45 -1.97 -18.29
C ARG A 35 -4.69 -0.82 -17.63
N GLU A 36 -5.44 0.11 -17.04
CA GLU A 36 -4.85 1.27 -16.35
C GLU A 36 -4.11 0.90 -15.05
N THR A 37 -4.47 -0.22 -14.41
CA THR A 37 -3.88 -0.71 -13.16
C THR A 37 -4.00 -2.24 -13.04
N LEU A 38 -3.21 -2.84 -12.15
CA LEU A 38 -3.34 -4.27 -11.81
C LEU A 38 -4.65 -4.54 -11.07
N ALA A 39 -5.25 -5.68 -11.36
CA ALA A 39 -6.44 -6.15 -10.66
C ALA A 39 -6.06 -7.08 -9.50
N PRO A 40 -6.88 -7.13 -8.44
CA PRO A 40 -6.78 -8.16 -7.42
C PRO A 40 -6.74 -9.57 -8.03
N GLY A 41 -5.79 -10.39 -7.57
CA GLY A 41 -5.54 -11.74 -8.09
C GLY A 41 -4.50 -11.79 -9.23
N ASP A 42 -4.05 -10.65 -9.76
CA ASP A 42 -2.90 -10.63 -10.67
C ASP A 42 -1.61 -11.03 -9.92
N ASP A 43 -0.70 -11.69 -10.63
CA ASP A 43 0.55 -12.27 -10.07
C ASP A 43 1.40 -11.27 -9.27
N PHE A 44 1.36 -9.99 -9.68
CA PHE A 44 2.13 -8.90 -9.12
C PHE A 44 1.30 -7.95 -8.25
N TYR A 45 0.03 -8.26 -7.99
CA TYR A 45 -0.82 -7.44 -7.13
C TYR A 45 -0.30 -7.49 -5.68
N LEU A 46 -0.29 -6.33 -5.03
CA LEU A 46 0.13 -6.15 -3.64
C LEU A 46 -1.10 -5.81 -2.79
N THR A 47 -1.55 -6.78 -2.01
CA THR A 47 -2.73 -6.64 -1.13
C THR A 47 -2.30 -6.15 0.25
N PRO A 48 -2.90 -5.09 0.82
CA PRO A 48 -2.64 -4.71 2.21
C PRO A 48 -3.18 -5.79 3.16
N THR A 49 -2.39 -6.19 4.16
CA THR A 49 -2.72 -7.34 5.03
C THR A 49 -2.70 -7.02 6.50
N SER A 50 -1.67 -6.31 6.97
CA SER A 50 -1.50 -6.04 8.39
C SER A 50 -0.75 -4.75 8.65
N ILE A 51 -0.99 -4.16 9.80
CA ILE A 51 -0.19 -3.08 10.37
C ILE A 51 0.78 -3.68 11.38
N GLN A 52 2.07 -3.38 11.21
CA GLN A 52 3.12 -3.80 12.12
C GLN A 52 3.62 -2.61 12.94
N ARG A 53 3.62 -2.75 14.27
CA ARG A 53 4.28 -1.76 15.13
C ARG A 53 5.79 -2.08 15.16
N VAL A 54 6.60 -1.16 14.63
CA VAL A 54 8.07 -1.35 14.54
C VAL A 54 8.83 -0.68 15.68
N SER A 55 8.23 0.30 16.36
CA SER A 55 8.80 0.88 17.58
C SER A 55 7.71 1.25 18.59
N PRO A 56 7.72 0.66 19.80
CA PRO A 56 6.81 1.05 20.87
C PRO A 56 7.00 2.50 21.34
N ARG A 57 8.21 3.07 21.17
CA ARG A 57 8.58 4.38 21.72
C ARG A 57 8.22 5.56 20.81
N HIS A 58 8.03 5.33 19.51
CA HIS A 58 7.94 6.40 18.52
C HIS A 58 6.69 6.36 17.65
N ASN A 59 5.63 5.63 18.04
CA ASN A 59 4.39 5.46 17.23
C ASN A 59 4.67 5.18 15.74
N ARG A 60 5.71 4.40 15.48
CA ARG A 60 6.15 4.07 14.14
C ARG A 60 5.56 2.73 13.73
N TYR A 61 4.85 2.74 12.62
CA TYR A 61 4.20 1.57 12.04
C TYR A 61 4.73 1.30 10.63
N GLU A 62 4.56 0.06 10.18
CA GLU A 62 4.75 -0.34 8.79
C GLU A 62 3.48 -1.03 8.31
N LEU A 63 2.97 -0.57 7.16
CA LEU A 63 1.86 -1.21 6.45
C LEU A 63 2.42 -2.32 5.58
N LEU A 64 2.02 -3.55 5.87
CA LEU A 64 2.42 -4.75 5.14
C LEU A 64 1.49 -5.03 3.97
N PHE A 65 2.09 -5.20 2.80
CA PHE A 65 1.44 -5.71 1.61
C PHE A 65 1.99 -7.08 1.25
N THR A 66 1.13 -8.01 0.84
CA THR A 66 1.55 -9.33 0.36
C THR A 66 1.21 -9.51 -1.11
N SER A 67 2.11 -10.17 -1.83
CA SER A 67 1.90 -10.58 -3.21
C SER A 67 2.32 -12.03 -3.40
N TYR A 68 1.69 -12.69 -4.39
CA TYR A 68 2.13 -13.99 -4.89
C TYR A 68 3.60 -13.92 -5.37
N LYS A 69 3.98 -12.86 -6.09
CA LYS A 69 5.35 -12.65 -6.59
C LYS A 69 5.82 -11.21 -6.39
N VAL A 70 6.70 -10.98 -5.41
CA VAL A 70 7.52 -9.74 -5.38
C VAL A 70 8.79 -9.98 -6.22
N ARG A 71 8.90 -9.32 -7.38
CA ARG A 71 9.93 -9.56 -8.40
C ARG A 71 10.43 -8.26 -9.06
N GLN A 72 11.21 -8.38 -10.13
CA GLN A 72 11.78 -7.25 -10.87
C GLN A 72 10.76 -6.17 -11.24
N PRO A 73 9.52 -6.47 -11.69
CA PRO A 73 8.53 -5.43 -11.98
C PRO A 73 8.23 -4.51 -10.78
N HIS A 74 8.28 -5.05 -9.56
CA HIS A 74 8.09 -4.24 -8.35
C HIS A 74 9.27 -3.32 -8.10
N ARG A 75 10.50 -3.83 -8.28
CA ARG A 75 11.73 -3.04 -8.12
C ARG A 75 11.77 -1.92 -9.15
N ASP A 76 11.49 -2.22 -10.41
CA ASP A 76 11.46 -1.24 -11.48
C ASP A 76 10.38 -0.18 -11.23
N ALA A 77 9.21 -0.57 -10.69
CA ALA A 77 8.16 0.37 -10.33
C ALA A 77 8.54 1.26 -9.14
N VAL A 78 9.15 0.69 -8.08
CA VAL A 78 9.66 1.46 -6.93
C VAL A 78 10.73 2.45 -7.38
N ASP A 79 11.66 2.03 -8.24
CA ASP A 79 12.71 2.90 -8.78
C ASP A 79 12.11 4.05 -9.63
N GLN A 80 11.05 3.77 -10.39
CA GLN A 80 10.32 4.78 -11.18
C GLN A 80 9.51 5.77 -10.33
N LEU A 81 9.15 5.43 -9.09
CA LEU A 81 8.50 6.37 -8.16
C LEU A 81 9.46 7.45 -7.63
N GLY A 82 10.78 7.30 -7.82
CA GLY A 82 11.76 8.28 -7.34
C GLY A 82 11.69 8.45 -5.82
N TYR A 83 11.62 9.70 -5.33
CA TYR A 83 11.56 9.98 -3.89
C TYR A 83 10.32 9.39 -3.21
N LEU A 84 9.22 9.18 -3.94
CA LEU A 84 7.99 8.59 -3.39
C LEU A 84 8.17 7.10 -3.04
N GLY A 85 9.07 6.42 -3.75
CA GLY A 85 9.38 5.01 -3.54
C GLY A 85 10.50 4.76 -2.51
N ALA A 86 11.19 5.81 -2.05
CA ALA A 86 12.40 5.69 -1.24
C ALA A 86 12.17 5.02 0.14
N ASP A 87 10.94 5.06 0.64
CA ASP A 87 10.53 4.45 1.90
C ASP A 87 9.86 3.08 1.72
N ILE A 88 9.64 2.63 0.48
CA ILE A 88 9.05 1.33 0.18
C ILE A 88 10.11 0.25 0.27
N LYS A 89 9.89 -0.74 1.14
CA LYS A 89 10.77 -1.92 1.26
C LYS A 89 10.14 -3.11 0.57
N LEU A 90 10.93 -3.88 -0.17
CA LEU A 90 10.50 -5.10 -0.86
C LEU A 90 11.23 -6.33 -0.30
N GLY A 91 10.55 -7.46 -0.20
CA GLY A 91 11.15 -8.77 0.12
C GLY A 91 11.20 -9.10 1.61
N PHE A 92 12.19 -9.90 2.02
CA PHE A 92 12.33 -10.40 3.40
C PHE A 92 12.59 -9.29 4.43
N ASP A 93 13.22 -8.19 4.00
CA ASP A 93 13.49 -7.03 4.85
C ASP A 93 12.23 -6.24 5.24
N ALA A 94 11.09 -6.52 4.58
CA ALA A 94 9.80 -5.91 4.88
C ALA A 94 9.13 -6.49 6.15
N VAL A 95 9.68 -7.52 6.79
CA VAL A 95 9.05 -8.15 7.97
C VAL A 95 9.91 -7.93 9.21
N ARG A 96 9.64 -6.86 9.98
CA ARG A 96 10.41 -6.53 11.20
C ARG A 96 9.57 -6.08 12.41
N GLY A 97 8.25 -6.15 12.36
CA GLY A 97 7.38 -5.75 13.48
C GLY A 97 7.33 -6.76 14.63
N THR A 98 7.11 -6.25 15.85
CA THR A 98 6.94 -7.07 17.06
C THR A 98 5.47 -7.35 17.40
N GLN A 99 4.55 -6.53 16.89
CA GLN A 99 3.10 -6.69 17.03
C GLN A 99 2.44 -6.43 15.68
N SER A 100 1.50 -7.31 15.33
CA SER A 100 0.76 -7.25 14.06
C SER A 100 -0.73 -7.11 14.35
N ALA A 101 -1.36 -6.09 13.79
CA ALA A 101 -2.80 -5.97 13.71
C ALA A 101 -3.24 -6.35 12.29
N SER A 102 -4.07 -7.39 12.16
CA SER A 102 -4.67 -7.72 10.86
C SER A 102 -5.56 -6.57 10.41
N LEU A 103 -5.45 -6.18 9.14
CA LEU A 103 -6.31 -5.18 8.54
C LEU A 103 -7.68 -5.76 8.16
N CYS A 104 -7.71 -7.04 7.83
CA CYS A 104 -8.92 -7.77 7.47
C CYS A 104 -8.77 -9.23 7.91
N GLU A 105 -9.47 -9.61 8.98
CA GLU A 105 -9.49 -10.99 9.48
C GLU A 105 -10.33 -11.93 8.59
N ASP A 106 -11.18 -11.38 7.71
CA ASP A 106 -12.24 -12.11 6.99
C ASP A 106 -12.11 -12.15 5.45
N ASN A 107 -10.99 -11.70 4.88
CA ASN A 107 -10.85 -11.70 3.42
C ASN A 107 -10.63 -13.13 2.90
N LYS A 108 -11.69 -13.72 2.33
CA LYS A 108 -11.69 -15.08 1.80
C LYS A 108 -11.29 -15.18 0.33
N SER A 109 -11.25 -14.06 -0.39
CA SER A 109 -11.02 -14.03 -1.85
C SER A 109 -10.43 -12.70 -2.30
N ASP A 110 -9.47 -12.75 -3.24
CA ASP A 110 -8.92 -11.55 -3.89
C ASP A 110 -9.98 -10.74 -4.64
N ARG A 111 -11.10 -11.37 -5.05
CA ARG A 111 -12.22 -10.69 -5.73
C ARG A 111 -12.96 -9.66 -4.85
N ASP A 112 -12.73 -9.68 -3.54
CA ASP A 112 -13.38 -8.79 -2.59
C ASP A 112 -12.58 -7.50 -2.31
N ILE A 113 -11.41 -7.34 -2.96
CA ILE A 113 -10.57 -6.15 -2.82
C ILE A 113 -11.15 -5.03 -3.70
N ASN A 114 -11.85 -4.10 -3.06
CA ASN A 114 -12.47 -2.91 -3.64
C ASN A 114 -12.48 -1.77 -2.62
N ASP A 115 -13.13 -0.65 -2.93
CA ASP A 115 -13.20 0.52 -2.03
C ASP A 115 -13.74 0.18 -0.64
N ALA A 116 -14.68 -0.77 -0.51
CA ALA A 116 -15.20 -1.19 0.79
C ALA A 116 -14.18 -2.02 1.59
N PHE A 117 -13.25 -2.70 0.92
CA PHE A 117 -12.12 -3.33 1.58
C PHE A 117 -11.09 -2.29 2.05
N TYR A 118 -10.77 -1.30 1.22
CA TYR A 118 -9.89 -0.20 1.63
C TYR A 118 -10.50 0.64 2.76
N ASP A 119 -11.82 0.86 2.77
CA ASP A 119 -12.56 1.49 3.87
C ASP A 119 -12.37 0.75 5.20
N LYS A 120 -12.47 -0.59 5.20
CA LYS A 120 -12.17 -1.41 6.37
C LYS A 120 -10.72 -1.24 6.82
N CYS A 121 -9.77 -1.19 5.87
CA CYS A 121 -8.37 -0.99 6.19
C CYS A 121 -8.14 0.37 6.88
N VAL A 122 -8.75 1.44 6.39
CA VAL A 122 -8.64 2.80 6.97
C VAL A 122 -9.30 2.86 8.35
N LYS A 123 -10.47 2.25 8.53
CA LYS A 123 -11.11 2.12 9.85
C LYS A 123 -10.21 1.40 10.84
N ARG A 124 -9.64 0.27 10.44
CA ARG A 124 -8.74 -0.50 11.29
C ARG A 124 -7.46 0.25 11.62
N ALA A 125 -6.90 0.99 10.66
CA ALA A 125 -5.75 1.87 10.91
C ALA A 125 -6.08 2.99 11.91
N SER A 126 -7.27 3.58 11.79
CA SER A 126 -7.75 4.61 12.71
C SER A 126 -7.87 4.07 14.14
N GLU A 127 -8.39 2.85 14.31
CA GLU A 127 -8.44 2.16 15.60
C GLU A 127 -7.04 1.90 16.19
N VAL A 128 -6.10 1.42 15.37
CA VAL A 128 -4.71 1.14 15.80
C VAL A 128 -4.00 2.42 16.23
N LEU A 129 -4.24 3.52 15.50
CA LEU A 129 -3.66 4.82 15.80
C LEU A 129 -4.39 5.56 16.95
N GLY A 130 -5.60 5.13 17.31
CA GLY A 130 -6.43 5.80 18.30
C GLY A 130 -6.92 7.18 17.85
N VAL A 131 -7.20 7.34 16.55
CA VAL A 131 -7.66 8.59 15.94
C VAL A 131 -9.06 8.45 15.36
N GLU A 132 -9.70 9.59 15.09
CA GLU A 132 -10.99 9.61 14.40
C GLU A 132 -10.85 9.11 12.97
N TYR A 133 -11.86 8.35 12.51
CA TYR A 133 -11.92 7.83 11.17
C TYR A 133 -12.12 8.97 10.14
N PRO A 134 -11.21 9.14 9.16
CA PRO A 134 -11.34 10.19 8.15
C PRO A 134 -12.35 9.76 7.07
N SER A 135 -13.58 10.27 7.15
CA SER A 135 -14.66 9.97 6.20
C SER A 135 -14.32 10.32 4.74
N GLU A 136 -13.42 11.28 4.55
CA GLU A 136 -12.93 11.79 3.27
C GLU A 136 -11.69 11.05 2.75
N TRP A 137 -11.31 9.91 3.34
CA TRP A 137 -10.10 9.16 2.96
C TRP A 137 -10.03 8.84 1.47
N LEU A 138 -11.17 8.50 0.85
CA LEU A 138 -11.21 8.16 -0.57
C LEU A 138 -10.87 9.36 -1.45
N SER A 139 -11.34 10.55 -1.07
CA SER A 139 -10.98 11.80 -1.76
C SER A 139 -9.49 12.09 -1.63
N LYS A 140 -8.92 11.95 -0.42
CA LYS A 140 -7.47 12.14 -0.18
C LYS A 140 -6.62 11.14 -0.96
N TYR A 141 -7.04 9.88 -0.99
CA TYR A 141 -6.41 8.81 -1.77
C TYR A 141 -6.40 9.15 -3.26
N CYS A 142 -7.57 9.47 -3.83
CA CYS A 142 -7.70 9.82 -5.24
C CYS A 142 -6.90 11.09 -5.60
N GLU A 143 -6.91 12.10 -4.73
CA GLU A 143 -6.12 13.32 -4.91
C GLU A 143 -4.62 13.01 -4.92
N PHE A 144 -4.14 12.16 -4.00
CA PHE A 144 -2.74 11.74 -3.98
C PHE A 144 -2.35 11.06 -5.29
N VAL A 145 -3.16 10.11 -5.77
CA VAL A 145 -2.89 9.39 -7.02
C VAL A 145 -2.90 10.37 -8.21
N ALA A 146 -3.89 11.25 -8.30
CA ALA A 146 -4.01 12.23 -9.39
C ALA A 146 -2.85 13.25 -9.40
N ASN A 147 -2.33 13.63 -8.24
CA ASN A 147 -1.21 14.56 -8.13
C ASN A 147 0.12 13.97 -8.60
N HIS A 148 0.29 12.64 -8.49
CA HIS A 148 1.54 11.95 -8.82
C HIS A 148 1.46 11.10 -10.09
N TRP A 149 0.27 10.85 -10.64
CA TRP A 149 0.06 10.14 -11.90
C TRP A 149 -0.57 11.03 -12.98
N PRO A 150 -0.07 11.05 -14.23
CA PRO A 150 1.12 10.35 -14.73
C PRO A 150 2.42 11.12 -14.48
N LYS A 151 2.35 12.25 -13.75
CA LYS A 151 3.49 13.15 -13.45
C LYS A 151 4.34 12.58 -12.31
N LEU A 152 4.92 11.42 -12.53
CA LEU A 152 5.87 10.85 -11.59
C LEU A 152 7.07 11.79 -11.46
N PRO A 153 7.58 12.00 -10.24
CA PRO A 153 8.77 12.80 -10.04
C PRO A 153 9.96 12.10 -10.70
N TYR A 154 10.30 12.54 -11.92
CA TYR A 154 11.52 12.13 -12.59
C TYR A 154 12.73 12.63 -11.79
N ARG A 155 13.81 11.83 -11.81
CA ARG A 155 15.11 12.09 -11.18
C ARG A 155 15.65 13.50 -11.41
#